data_AF-A0A0R3PNX4-F1
#
_entry.id   AF-A0A0R3PNX4-F1
#
_cell.length_a   1.000
_cell.length_b   1.000
_cell.length_c   1.000
_cell.angle_alpha   90.00
_cell.angle_beta   90.00
_cell.angle_gamma   90.00
#
_symmetry.space_group_name_H-M   'P 1'
#
loop_
_entity.id
_entity.type
_entity.pdbx_description
1 polymer ?
#
loop_
_entity_poly.entity_id
_entity_poly.type
_entity_poly.pdbx_seq_one_letter_code
_entity_poly.pdbx_strand_id
1 'polypeptide(L)'
;VSPADGVVLHYGKVEDGKIEYVKGHDYDVASFLGDVAMTQKDDLDLYQVVIYLAPGNYHAFHSPTHWVAKMCRHVPGLLLSVRPSLLSHVPHLFCLNERVVLNGMWKYGFFSLSAVAATNVGDIVIDAEPTLRTNLVRRKKDKMLHTEVDMHNAYLPGDRVGEFRLGSTVVLVFQAPAKIRFAIKAGDVLRYGQSLVIDGV
;
A
#
# COMPACT_ATOMS: atom_id res chain seq x y z
N VAL A 1 -3.72 1.48 -13.33
CA VAL A 1 -2.40 2.03 -13.74
C VAL A 1 -1.47 2.11 -12.53
N SER A 2 -0.18 2.39 -12.71
CA SER A 2 0.75 2.55 -11.59
C SER A 2 0.38 3.80 -10.79
N PRO A 3 0.25 3.68 -9.45
CA PRO A 3 -0.04 4.82 -8.59
C PRO A 3 1.15 5.77 -8.42
N ALA A 4 2.37 5.32 -8.72
CA ALA A 4 3.60 6.07 -8.48
C ALA A 4 4.70 5.71 -9.48
N ASP A 5 5.75 6.52 -9.52
CA ASP A 5 7.05 6.13 -10.08
C ASP A 5 7.76 5.20 -9.09
N GLY A 6 8.50 4.19 -9.57
CA GLY A 6 9.24 3.33 -8.65
C GLY A 6 9.73 2.03 -9.27
N VAL A 7 9.93 1.02 -8.43
CA VAL A 7 10.31 -0.33 -8.83
C VAL A 7 9.33 -1.33 -8.24
N VAL A 8 8.86 -2.28 -9.04
CA VAL A 8 8.02 -3.39 -8.55
C VAL A 8 8.89 -4.28 -7.67
N LEU A 9 8.57 -4.38 -6.38
CA LEU A 9 9.21 -5.35 -5.49
C LEU A 9 8.56 -6.73 -5.61
N HIS A 10 7.23 -6.74 -5.60
CA HIS A 10 6.43 -7.94 -5.67
C HIS A 10 5.07 -7.64 -6.29
N TYR A 11 4.47 -8.64 -6.91
CA TYR A 11 3.12 -8.60 -7.42
C TYR A 11 2.59 -10.03 -7.56
N GLY A 12 1.26 -10.19 -7.49
CA GLY A 12 0.64 -11.48 -7.74
C GLY A 12 -0.62 -11.70 -6.92
N LYS A 13 -1.10 -12.93 -6.94
CA LYS A 13 -2.20 -13.39 -6.08
C LYS A 13 -1.70 -13.46 -4.64
N VAL A 14 -2.56 -13.09 -3.70
CA VAL A 14 -2.34 -13.34 -2.26
C VAL A 14 -2.71 -14.80 -2.00
N GLU A 15 -1.75 -15.59 -1.55
CA GLU A 15 -1.94 -17.00 -1.19
C GLU A 15 -1.98 -17.15 0.33
N ASP A 16 -2.84 -18.03 0.83
CA ASP A 16 -3.00 -18.32 2.27
C ASP A 16 -3.22 -17.11 3.18
N GLY A 17 -3.82 -16.03 2.63
CA GLY A 17 -4.06 -14.78 3.38
C GLY A 17 -2.80 -13.99 3.68
N LYS A 18 -1.72 -14.23 2.93
CA LYS A 18 -0.40 -13.65 3.17
C LYS A 18 0.05 -12.72 2.05
N ILE A 19 0.52 -11.53 2.46
CA ILE A 19 1.15 -10.55 1.59
C ILE A 19 2.64 -10.87 1.53
N GLU A 20 3.17 -10.94 0.32
CA GLU A 20 4.59 -11.20 0.06
C GLU A 20 5.22 -9.92 -0.50
N TYR A 21 6.46 -9.66 -0.11
CA TYR A 21 7.21 -8.51 -0.63
C TYR A 21 8.60 -8.90 -1.10
N VAL A 22 9.16 -9.98 -0.54
CA VAL A 22 10.35 -10.69 -1.00
C VAL A 22 10.07 -12.17 -0.79
N LYS A 23 10.44 -13.01 -1.76
CA LYS A 23 10.21 -14.47 -1.70
C LYS A 23 10.67 -15.06 -0.36
N GLY A 24 9.77 -15.72 0.37
CA GLY A 24 10.05 -16.31 1.69
C GLY A 24 9.86 -15.37 2.88
N HIS A 25 9.45 -14.12 2.64
CA HIS A 25 9.01 -13.20 3.69
C HIS A 25 7.56 -12.79 3.43
N ASP A 26 6.69 -13.27 4.30
CA ASP A 26 5.25 -13.07 4.24
C ASP A 26 4.74 -12.34 5.48
N TYR A 27 3.49 -11.87 5.45
CA TYR A 27 2.75 -11.47 6.64
C TYR A 27 1.25 -11.54 6.37
N ASP A 28 0.46 -11.81 7.41
CA ASP A 28 -0.99 -11.85 7.27
C ASP A 28 -1.55 -10.52 6.76
N VAL A 29 -2.40 -10.59 5.74
CA VAL A 29 -3.16 -9.46 5.20
C VAL A 29 -3.86 -8.70 6.33
N ALA A 30 -4.49 -9.43 7.26
CA ALA A 30 -5.19 -8.86 8.41
C ALA A 30 -4.25 -8.09 9.34
N SER A 31 -3.03 -8.61 9.59
CA SER A 31 -2.02 -7.92 10.40
C SER A 31 -1.55 -6.61 9.77
N PHE A 32 -1.55 -6.54 8.43
CA PHE A 32 -1.13 -5.35 7.70
C PHE A 32 -2.25 -4.31 7.52
N LEU A 33 -3.40 -4.76 7.01
CA LEU A 33 -4.54 -3.90 6.65
C LEU A 33 -5.44 -3.57 7.85
N GLY A 34 -5.38 -4.40 8.90
CA GLY A 34 -6.36 -4.39 9.97
C GLY A 34 -7.53 -5.34 9.74
N ASP A 35 -8.49 -5.32 10.66
CA ASP A 35 -9.79 -5.97 10.45
C ASP A 35 -10.53 -5.26 9.31
N VAL A 36 -10.54 -5.91 8.14
CA VAL A 36 -11.29 -5.48 6.97
C VAL A 36 -12.29 -6.56 6.58
N ALA A 37 -13.55 -6.15 6.47
CA ALA A 37 -14.60 -7.01 5.94
C ALA A 37 -14.40 -7.19 4.43
N MET A 38 -13.84 -8.35 4.04
CA MET A 38 -13.75 -8.77 2.65
C MET A 38 -14.91 -9.70 2.34
N THR A 39 -15.81 -9.29 1.44
CA THR A 39 -16.84 -10.20 0.92
C THR A 39 -16.16 -11.22 0.02
N GLN A 40 -16.08 -12.47 0.48
CA GLN A 40 -15.60 -13.56 -0.37
C GLN A 40 -16.64 -13.84 -1.46
N LYS A 41 -16.16 -13.90 -2.70
CA LYS A 41 -16.94 -14.31 -3.87
C LYS A 41 -16.12 -15.32 -4.64
N ASP A 42 -16.76 -16.40 -5.09
CA ASP A 42 -16.07 -17.55 -5.71
C ASP A 42 -15.34 -17.19 -7.02
N ASP A 43 -15.69 -16.08 -7.66
CA ASP A 43 -15.10 -15.61 -8.91
C ASP A 43 -13.98 -14.56 -8.73
N LEU A 44 -13.72 -14.14 -7.49
CA LEU A 44 -12.74 -13.11 -7.17
C LEU A 44 -11.60 -13.66 -6.32
N ASP A 45 -10.39 -13.27 -6.72
CA ASP A 45 -9.17 -13.51 -5.98
C ASP A 45 -8.63 -12.20 -5.40
N LEU A 46 -7.87 -12.30 -4.32
CA LEU A 46 -7.15 -11.17 -3.75
C LEU A 46 -5.76 -11.07 -4.38
N TYR A 47 -5.36 -9.87 -4.76
CA TYR A 47 -4.09 -9.57 -5.41
C TYR A 47 -3.34 -8.49 -4.67
N GLN A 48 -2.02 -8.47 -4.87
CA GLN A 48 -1.11 -7.50 -4.30
C GLN A 48 -0.16 -6.93 -5.34
N VAL A 49 0.23 -5.66 -5.16
CA VAL A 49 1.35 -5.03 -5.87
C VAL A 49 2.12 -4.16 -4.88
N VAL A 50 3.42 -4.40 -4.76
CA VAL A 50 4.33 -3.68 -3.87
C VAL A 50 5.29 -2.85 -4.72
N ILE A 51 5.27 -1.54 -4.54
CA ILE A 51 6.05 -0.58 -5.33
C ILE A 51 6.96 0.20 -4.40
N TYR A 52 8.26 0.14 -4.65
CA TYR A 52 9.27 0.90 -3.93
C TYR A 52 9.59 2.22 -4.65
N LEU A 53 9.51 3.33 -3.92
CA LEU A 53 9.84 4.67 -4.37
C LEU A 53 11.25 5.02 -3.87
N ALA A 54 12.23 4.97 -4.77
CA ALA A 54 13.60 5.36 -4.45
C ALA A 54 13.70 6.87 -4.21
N PRO A 55 14.70 7.37 -3.46
CA PRO A 55 14.82 8.80 -3.13
C PRO A 55 14.76 9.76 -4.33
N GLY A 56 15.23 9.34 -5.50
CA GLY A 56 15.18 10.15 -6.73
C GLY A 56 13.87 10.10 -7.50
N ASN A 57 12.86 9.34 -7.06
CA ASN A 57 11.55 9.29 -7.70
C ASN A 57 10.66 10.46 -7.25
N TYR A 58 9.57 10.68 -7.98
CA TYR A 58 8.46 11.50 -7.52
C TYR A 58 7.73 10.77 -6.37
N HIS A 59 7.55 11.44 -5.23
CA HIS A 59 7.06 10.82 -3.99
C HIS A 59 5.58 11.06 -3.71
N ALA A 60 4.83 11.63 -4.66
CA ALA A 60 3.37 11.54 -4.57
C ALA A 60 2.88 10.22 -5.15
N PHE A 61 1.76 9.75 -4.62
CA PHE A 61 1.08 8.57 -5.09
C PHE A 61 -0.38 8.90 -5.37
N HIS A 62 -0.88 8.20 -6.37
CA HIS A 62 -2.13 8.52 -7.03
C HIS A 62 -3.03 7.31 -7.07
N SER A 63 -4.31 7.54 -7.31
CA SER A 63 -5.27 6.48 -7.43
C SER A 63 -5.04 5.71 -8.74
N PRO A 64 -4.87 4.38 -8.69
CA PRO A 64 -4.60 3.58 -9.88
C PRO A 64 -5.87 3.24 -10.68
N THR A 65 -7.04 3.44 -10.09
CA THR A 65 -8.36 3.05 -10.61
C THR A 65 -9.47 3.94 -10.02
N HIS A 66 -10.71 3.74 -10.42
CA HIS A 66 -11.85 4.32 -9.71
C HIS A 66 -12.22 3.47 -8.49
N TRP A 67 -12.29 4.10 -7.31
CA TRP A 67 -12.67 3.45 -6.04
C TRP A 67 -13.12 4.48 -5.00
N VAL A 68 -13.77 4.00 -3.93
CA VAL A 68 -14.19 4.82 -2.79
C VAL A 68 -13.45 4.37 -1.55
N ALA A 69 -12.60 5.24 -1.00
CA ALA A 69 -11.97 5.05 0.31
C ALA A 69 -13.01 5.26 1.40
N LYS A 70 -13.18 4.23 2.24
CA LYS A 70 -14.17 4.19 3.32
C LYS A 70 -13.55 4.39 4.70
N MET A 71 -12.25 4.11 4.84
CA MET A 71 -11.55 4.21 6.11
C MET A 71 -10.08 4.54 5.87
N CYS A 72 -9.54 5.40 6.72
CA CYS A 72 -8.13 5.69 6.84
C CYS A 72 -7.62 5.20 8.20
N ARG A 73 -6.72 4.21 8.19
CA ARG A 73 -6.07 3.68 9.39
C ARG A 73 -4.63 4.13 9.43
N HIS A 74 -4.24 4.77 10.50
CA HIS A 74 -2.83 5.01 10.81
C HIS A 74 -2.34 3.96 11.78
N VAL A 75 -1.32 3.22 11.37
CA VAL A 75 -0.61 2.26 12.21
C VAL A 75 0.77 2.83 12.49
N PRO A 76 1.01 3.34 13.70
CA PRO A 76 2.33 3.78 14.10
C PRO A 76 3.32 2.62 14.09
N GLY A 77 4.60 2.89 13.83
CA GLY A 77 5.62 1.87 13.72
C GLY A 77 7.04 2.42 13.74
N LEU A 78 7.99 1.58 13.39
CA LEU A 78 9.39 1.92 13.17
C LEU A 78 9.56 2.63 11.82
N LEU A 79 10.77 3.13 11.57
CA LEU A 79 11.17 3.72 10.29
C LEU A 79 12.37 2.94 9.73
N LEU A 80 12.21 1.63 9.56
CA LEU A 80 13.24 0.77 9.00
C LEU A 80 13.39 1.02 7.49
N SER A 81 14.59 0.76 6.97
CA SER A 81 14.87 1.02 5.56
C SER A 81 14.20 -0.03 4.68
N VAL A 82 13.38 0.43 3.75
CA VAL A 82 12.70 -0.44 2.76
C VAL A 82 13.53 -0.69 1.51
N ARG A 83 14.82 -0.34 1.51
CA ARG A 83 15.70 -0.53 0.34
C ARG A 83 15.77 -2.01 -0.03
N PRO A 84 15.65 -2.38 -1.32
CA PRO A 84 15.61 -3.78 -1.75
C PRO A 84 16.73 -4.66 -1.18
N SER A 85 17.97 -4.14 -1.11
CA SER A 85 19.12 -4.87 -0.57
C SER A 85 19.04 -5.21 0.92
N LEU A 86 18.18 -4.50 1.67
CA LEU A 86 17.98 -4.69 3.11
C LEU A 86 16.71 -5.48 3.43
N LEU A 87 15.75 -5.53 2.50
CA LEU A 87 14.45 -6.20 2.70
C LEU A 87 14.58 -7.69 3.00
N SER A 88 15.53 -8.39 2.39
CA SER A 88 15.74 -9.84 2.59
C SER A 88 16.27 -10.21 3.98
N HIS A 89 16.65 -9.23 4.81
CA HIS A 89 17.28 -9.47 6.11
C HIS A 89 16.32 -9.27 7.30
N VAL A 90 15.14 -8.69 7.07
CA VAL A 90 14.20 -8.32 8.14
C VAL A 90 12.81 -8.86 7.82
N PRO A 91 12.42 -10.01 8.38
CA PRO A 91 11.06 -10.53 8.26
C PRO A 91 10.02 -9.49 8.69
N HIS A 92 8.86 -9.49 8.01
CA HIS A 92 7.71 -8.64 8.35
C HIS A 92 7.98 -7.12 8.37
N LEU A 93 8.99 -6.62 7.66
CA LEU A 93 9.42 -5.21 7.73
C LEU A 93 8.28 -4.20 7.54
N PHE A 94 7.37 -4.44 6.60
CA PHE A 94 6.25 -3.52 6.35
C PHE A 94 5.21 -3.49 7.47
N CYS A 95 5.07 -4.56 8.26
CA CYS A 95 4.22 -4.58 9.45
C CYS A 95 4.88 -3.85 10.63
N LEU A 96 6.22 -3.83 10.67
CA LEU A 96 6.98 -3.12 11.69
C LEU A 96 7.02 -1.61 11.44
N ASN A 97 7.02 -1.20 10.16
CA ASN A 97 7.08 0.20 9.82
C ASN A 97 5.77 0.95 10.06
N GLU A 98 5.90 2.24 10.37
CA GLU A 98 4.78 3.17 10.37
C GLU A 98 4.11 3.18 8.98
N ARG A 99 2.79 3.14 8.96
CA ARG A 99 2.02 3.10 7.72
C ARG A 99 0.65 3.74 7.87
N VAL A 100 0.11 4.13 6.73
CA VAL A 100 -1.27 4.59 6.59
C VAL A 100 -1.95 3.69 5.57
N VAL A 101 -3.08 3.12 5.94
CA VAL A 101 -3.84 2.16 5.13
C VAL A 101 -5.17 2.81 4.79
N LEU A 102 -5.46 2.98 3.50
CA LEU A 102 -6.77 3.38 3.03
C LEU A 102 -7.51 2.14 2.54
N ASN A 103 -8.62 1.80 3.21
CA ASN A 103 -9.46 0.66 2.86
C ASN A 103 -10.77 1.14 2.26
N GLY A 104 -11.24 0.45 1.23
CA GLY A 104 -12.37 0.90 0.45
C GLY A 104 -12.91 -0.15 -0.51
N MET A 105 -13.62 0.33 -1.52
CA MET A 105 -14.23 -0.51 -2.54
C MET A 105 -14.01 0.02 -3.95
N TRP A 106 -13.72 -0.90 -4.86
CA TRP A 106 -13.71 -0.66 -6.30
C TRP A 106 -14.71 -1.59 -6.99
N LYS A 107 -14.81 -1.55 -8.32
CA LYS A 107 -15.87 -2.25 -9.07
C LYS A 107 -15.99 -3.76 -8.82
N TYR A 108 -14.92 -4.43 -8.40
CA TYR A 108 -14.97 -5.86 -8.08
C TYR A 108 -15.20 -6.15 -6.60
N GLY A 109 -14.92 -5.23 -5.69
CA GLY A 109 -15.03 -5.49 -4.26
C GLY A 109 -14.02 -4.70 -3.46
N PHE A 110 -13.31 -5.36 -2.56
CA PHE A 110 -12.30 -4.77 -1.70
C PHE A 110 -11.16 -4.14 -2.51
N PHE A 111 -10.75 -2.94 -2.09
CA PHE A 111 -9.57 -2.24 -2.58
C PHE A 111 -8.87 -1.55 -1.42
N SER A 112 -7.54 -1.62 -1.40
CA SER A 112 -6.70 -0.96 -0.43
C SER A 112 -5.48 -0.34 -1.09
N LEU A 113 -5.14 0.87 -0.64
CA LEU A 113 -3.90 1.56 -0.94
C LEU A 113 -3.22 1.93 0.37
N SER A 114 -2.05 1.36 0.60
CA SER A 114 -1.26 1.59 1.80
C SER A 114 0.02 2.34 1.48
N ALA A 115 0.30 3.36 2.27
CA ALA A 115 1.54 4.12 2.27
C ALA A 115 2.40 3.67 3.45
N VAL A 116 3.59 3.12 3.19
CA VAL A 116 4.50 2.61 4.22
C VAL A 116 5.73 3.52 4.32
N ALA A 117 5.96 4.05 5.51
CA ALA A 117 7.08 4.92 5.84
C ALA A 117 8.41 4.15 5.87
N ALA A 118 9.54 4.87 5.86
CA ALA A 118 10.88 4.28 5.87
C ALA A 118 11.90 5.19 6.59
N THR A 119 13.16 4.76 6.68
CA THR A 119 14.22 5.54 7.36
C THR A 119 14.38 6.95 6.78
N ASN A 120 14.40 7.96 7.67
CA ASN A 120 14.44 9.39 7.34
C ASN A 120 13.20 9.89 6.59
N VAL A 121 12.13 9.11 6.60
CA VAL A 121 10.90 9.33 5.85
C VAL A 121 9.73 9.08 6.78
N GLY A 122 9.39 10.08 7.57
CA GLY A 122 8.34 9.91 8.55
C GLY A 122 6.96 10.40 8.09
N ASP A 123 6.94 11.48 7.31
CA ASP A 123 5.69 12.20 7.08
C ASP A 123 4.98 11.63 5.85
N ILE A 124 3.93 10.85 6.12
CA ILE A 124 2.91 10.46 5.13
C ILE A 124 1.77 11.48 5.22
N VAL A 125 1.42 12.05 4.07
CA VAL A 125 0.26 12.92 3.89
C VAL A 125 -0.80 12.17 3.10
N ILE A 126 -2.05 12.20 3.57
CA ILE A 126 -3.23 11.77 2.81
C ILE A 126 -4.08 13.02 2.54
N ASP A 127 -4.31 13.34 1.27
CA ASP A 127 -4.97 14.58 0.87
C ASP A 127 -6.41 14.64 1.39
N ALA A 128 -7.10 13.50 1.43
CA ALA A 128 -8.46 13.38 1.96
C ALA A 128 -8.55 13.33 3.49
N GLU A 129 -7.42 13.27 4.21
CA GLU A 129 -7.39 13.29 5.68
C GLU A 129 -6.30 14.26 6.18
N PRO A 130 -6.52 15.58 6.03
CA PRO A 130 -5.51 16.60 6.32
C PRO A 130 -5.21 16.73 7.83
N THR A 131 -6.01 16.11 8.71
CA THR A 131 -5.75 16.11 10.15
C THR A 131 -4.82 14.99 10.60
N LEU A 132 -4.54 14.01 9.71
CA LEU A 132 -3.59 12.94 9.98
C LEU A 132 -2.21 13.49 10.33
N ARG A 133 -1.60 12.92 11.37
CA ARG A 133 -0.23 13.21 11.78
C ARG A 133 0.54 11.90 11.90
N THR A 134 1.60 11.79 11.12
CA THR A 134 2.55 10.67 11.13
C THR A 134 3.88 11.13 11.73
N ASN A 135 4.77 10.18 12.05
CA ASN A 135 6.12 10.46 12.56
C ASN A 135 6.16 11.36 13.80
N LEU A 136 5.19 11.14 14.68
CA LEU A 136 5.11 11.87 15.94
C LEU A 136 6.26 11.45 16.87
N VAL A 137 7.05 12.43 17.34
CA VAL A 137 8.10 12.23 18.34
C VAL A 137 7.44 11.78 19.64
N ARG A 138 7.66 10.51 20.00
CA ARG A 138 6.95 9.87 21.11
C ARG A 138 7.70 9.94 22.42
N ARG A 139 6.94 10.08 23.51
CA ARG A 139 7.45 9.85 24.87
C ARG A 139 7.34 8.36 25.18
N LYS A 140 8.29 7.80 25.96
CA LYS A 140 8.34 6.37 26.34
C LYS A 140 7.04 5.77 26.91
N LYS A 141 6.06 6.58 27.32
CA LYS A 141 4.79 6.16 27.92
C LYS A 141 3.61 6.10 26.94
N ASP A 142 3.78 6.56 25.71
CA ASP A 142 2.68 6.56 24.73
C ASP A 142 2.43 5.13 24.24
N LYS A 143 1.22 4.62 24.49
CA LYS A 143 0.79 3.34 23.91
C LYS A 143 0.70 3.49 22.38
N MET A 144 1.22 2.50 21.66
CA MET A 144 1.07 2.39 20.20
C MET A 144 -0.34 1.97 19.84
N LEU A 145 -1.31 2.88 19.97
CA LEU A 145 -2.65 2.66 19.45
C LEU A 145 -2.69 3.09 17.98
N HIS A 146 -3.21 2.22 17.13
CA HIS A 146 -3.61 2.63 15.79
C HIS A 146 -4.81 3.59 15.91
N THR A 147 -4.97 4.45 14.92
CA THR A 147 -6.16 5.29 14.80
C THR A 147 -6.90 4.93 13.52
N GLU A 148 -8.22 5.03 13.57
CA GLU A 148 -9.09 4.77 12.43
C GLU A 148 -10.06 5.93 12.31
N VAL A 149 -10.18 6.44 11.09
CA VAL A 149 -11.10 7.50 10.73
C VAL A 149 -11.96 6.98 9.58
N ASP A 150 -13.27 6.94 9.80
CA ASP A 150 -14.21 6.69 8.72
C ASP A 150 -14.16 7.85 7.74
N MET A 151 -14.13 7.54 6.45
CA MET A 151 -14.14 8.52 5.38
C MET A 151 -15.03 8.07 4.24
N HIS A 152 -15.30 8.99 3.31
CA HIS A 152 -16.04 8.68 2.11
C HIS A 152 -15.50 9.49 0.95
N ASN A 153 -14.29 9.15 0.52
CA ASN A 153 -13.62 9.86 -0.57
C ASN A 153 -13.60 9.00 -1.84
N ALA A 154 -14.26 9.48 -2.90
CA ALA A 154 -14.18 8.87 -4.22
C ALA A 154 -12.93 9.35 -4.95
N TYR A 155 -12.16 8.41 -5.50
CA TYR A 155 -10.99 8.68 -6.32
C TYR A 155 -11.22 8.17 -7.74
N LEU A 156 -10.86 8.98 -8.72
CA LEU A 156 -10.73 8.61 -10.13
C LEU A 156 -9.29 8.20 -10.46
N PRO A 157 -9.05 7.42 -11.53
CA PRO A 157 -7.71 7.11 -11.97
C PRO A 157 -6.89 8.39 -12.20
N GLY A 158 -5.74 8.48 -11.54
CA GLY A 158 -4.83 9.62 -11.65
C GLY A 158 -4.99 10.69 -10.56
N ASP A 159 -6.09 10.68 -9.79
CA ASP A 159 -6.26 11.59 -8.65
C ASP A 159 -5.10 11.41 -7.65
N ARG A 160 -4.58 12.51 -7.12
CA ARG A 160 -3.55 12.45 -6.09
C ARG A 160 -4.20 11.99 -4.78
N VAL A 161 -3.62 10.96 -4.17
CA VAL A 161 -4.09 10.40 -2.90
C VAL A 161 -3.28 10.96 -1.74
N GLY A 162 -1.98 11.12 -1.95
CA GLY A 162 -1.08 11.59 -0.93
C GLY A 162 0.37 11.67 -1.41
N GLU A 163 1.26 11.93 -0.46
CA GLU A 163 2.69 11.94 -0.73
C GLU A 163 3.52 11.49 0.48
N PHE A 164 4.75 11.10 0.16
CA PHE A 164 5.82 10.94 1.13
C PHE A 164 6.77 12.12 1.00
N ARG A 165 7.36 12.58 2.11
CA ARG A 165 8.38 13.63 2.04
C ARG A 165 9.76 13.13 1.58
N LEU A 166 10.03 11.83 1.62
CA LEU A 166 11.26 11.19 1.12
C LEU A 166 10.95 9.67 0.84
N GLY A 167 11.86 8.86 0.30
CA GLY A 167 11.58 7.47 -0.17
C GLY A 167 10.75 6.49 0.69
N SER A 168 9.94 5.65 0.04
CA SER A 168 8.87 4.89 0.70
C SER A 168 8.40 3.66 -0.11
N THR A 169 7.33 3.01 0.36
CA THR A 169 6.67 1.93 -0.37
C THR A 169 5.16 2.18 -0.46
N VAL A 170 4.59 1.97 -1.65
CA VAL A 170 3.13 1.85 -1.85
C VAL A 170 2.78 0.38 -1.99
N VAL A 171 1.77 -0.07 -1.24
CA VAL A 171 1.23 -1.43 -1.33
C VAL A 171 -0.23 -1.33 -1.76
N LEU A 172 -0.57 -1.98 -2.87
CA LEU A 172 -1.94 -2.18 -3.32
C LEU A 172 -2.38 -3.57 -2.91
N VAL A 173 -3.60 -3.68 -2.36
CA VAL A 173 -4.26 -4.98 -2.12
C VAL A 173 -5.70 -4.88 -2.62
N PHE A 174 -6.12 -5.75 -3.54
CA PHE A 174 -7.42 -5.60 -4.20
C PHE A 174 -8.01 -6.93 -4.68
N GLN A 175 -9.34 -7.03 -4.64
CA GLN A 175 -10.06 -8.17 -5.21
C GLN A 175 -10.28 -7.99 -6.71
N ALA A 176 -9.91 -8.96 -7.55
CA ALA A 176 -10.15 -8.93 -8.99
C ALA A 176 -10.58 -10.31 -9.51
N PRO A 177 -11.14 -10.42 -10.73
CA PRO A 177 -11.40 -11.70 -11.35
C PRO A 177 -10.13 -12.56 -11.45
N ALA A 178 -10.25 -13.87 -11.25
CA ALA A 178 -9.15 -14.85 -11.31
C ALA A 178 -8.34 -14.84 -12.63
N LYS A 179 -8.88 -14.19 -13.68
CA LYS A 179 -8.30 -14.12 -15.03
C LYS A 179 -7.45 -12.85 -15.26
N ILE A 180 -7.26 -12.00 -14.25
CA ILE A 180 -6.42 -10.79 -14.38
C ILE A 180 -4.99 -11.17 -14.79
N ARG A 181 -4.43 -10.44 -15.75
CA ARG A 181 -3.05 -10.63 -16.23
C ARG A 181 -2.24 -9.38 -15.95
N PHE A 182 -1.14 -9.54 -15.23
CA PHE A 182 -0.22 -8.44 -14.94
C PHE A 182 0.66 -8.12 -16.15
N ALA A 183 0.88 -6.82 -16.38
CA ALA A 183 1.78 -6.30 -17.42
C ALA A 183 3.17 -5.95 -16.85
N ILE A 184 3.47 -6.42 -15.64
CA ILE A 184 4.66 -6.06 -14.86
C ILE A 184 5.35 -7.31 -14.31
N LYS A 185 6.62 -7.18 -13.96
CA LYS A 185 7.44 -8.17 -13.26
C LYS A 185 8.18 -7.53 -12.09
N ALA A 186 8.56 -8.33 -11.10
CA ALA A 186 9.44 -7.87 -10.03
C ALA A 186 10.77 -7.40 -10.62
N GLY A 187 11.23 -6.23 -10.17
CA GLY A 187 12.39 -5.52 -10.71
C GLY A 187 12.08 -4.53 -11.82
N ASP A 188 10.87 -4.53 -12.38
CA ASP A 188 10.49 -3.56 -13.41
C ASP A 188 10.47 -2.13 -12.83
N VAL A 189 11.02 -1.19 -13.59
CA VAL A 189 10.87 0.24 -13.31
C VAL A 189 9.50 0.69 -13.80
N LEU A 190 8.73 1.30 -12.90
CA LEU A 190 7.41 1.87 -13.17
C LEU A 190 7.49 3.37 -13.30
N ARG A 191 6.68 3.90 -14.22
CA ARG A 191 6.27 5.30 -14.22
C ARG A 191 4.80 5.41 -13.80
N TYR A 192 4.46 6.48 -13.11
CA TYR A 192 3.07 6.84 -12.84
C TYR A 192 2.24 6.78 -14.14
N GLY A 193 1.04 6.21 -14.05
CA GLY A 193 0.15 6.05 -15.20
C GLY A 193 0.47 4.84 -16.10
N GLN A 194 1.61 4.17 -15.93
CA GLN A 194 1.93 2.93 -16.66
C GLN A 194 0.90 1.83 -16.34
N SER A 195 0.52 1.00 -17.32
CA SER A 195 -0.42 -0.09 -17.03
C SER A 195 0.22 -1.14 -16.12
N LEU A 196 -0.52 -1.56 -15.07
CA LEU A 196 -0.13 -2.70 -14.22
C LEU A 196 -0.69 -4.02 -14.75
N VAL A 197 -1.68 -3.97 -15.65
CA VAL A 197 -2.42 -5.13 -16.17
C VAL A 197 -2.55 -5.05 -17.69
N ILE A 198 -2.60 -6.20 -18.36
CA ILE A 198 -2.53 -6.28 -19.82
C ILE A 198 -3.84 -5.78 -20.48
N ASP A 199 -5.00 -6.20 -19.95
CA ASP A 199 -6.28 -6.02 -20.64
C ASP A 199 -7.19 -4.96 -20.03
N GLY A 200 -6.65 -4.10 -19.16
CA GLY A 200 -7.41 -3.02 -18.50
C GLY A 200 -8.68 -3.56 -17.83
N VAL A 201 -8.52 -4.19 -16.67
CA VAL A 201 -9.66 -4.82 -15.97
C VAL A 201 -10.69 -3.78 -15.58
#